data_AF-X1JS76-F1
#
_entry.id   AF-X1JS76-F1
#
_cell.length_a   1.000
_cell.length_b   1.000
_cell.length_c   1.000
_cell.angle_alpha   90.00
_cell.angle_beta   90.00
_cell.angle_gamma   90.00
#
_symmetry.space_group_name_H-M   'P 1'
#
loop_
_entity.id
_entity.type
_entity.pdbx_description
1 polymer ?
#
loop_
_entity_poly.entity_id
_entity_poly.type
_entity_poly.pdbx_seq_one_letter_code
_entity_poly.pdbx_strand_id
1 'polypeptide(L)'
;AESFGIKFNNVHHGKVLNNYIHDIKFGWAIHLEHSCYNNISYNSIRDTDDITYSGIYLGVSHENVLRRNLLESDGIGIHLNNTCERNFISENALYNYDQGIRLSFEIDDNIISDNIISNSTSAAFFLKNTTHNIISGNIVNGSDFIKYEEYNRENIVEVNLFNGVCSPIYIDETREKVSPKNIFMANSQINPTVSDIICITDRII
;
A
#
# COMPACT_ATOMS: atom_id res chain seq x y z
N ALA A 1 24.28 -1.13 10.75
CA ALA A 1 24.37 -1.03 9.28
C ALA A 1 23.06 -1.57 8.75
N GLU A 2 22.39 -0.82 7.88
CA GLU A 2 21.15 -1.29 7.25
C GLU A 2 21.48 -2.49 6.36
N SER A 3 20.63 -3.51 6.40
CA SER A 3 20.74 -4.67 5.51
C SER A 3 19.82 -4.52 4.31
N PHE A 4 20.19 -5.16 3.20
CA PHE A 4 19.38 -5.20 2.00
C PHE A 4 19.39 -6.64 1.48
N GLY A 5 18.23 -7.20 1.15
CA GLY A 5 18.17 -8.45 0.39
C GLY A 5 18.65 -8.19 -1.04
N ILE A 6 17.96 -7.29 -1.74
CA ILE A 6 18.31 -6.80 -3.08
C ILE A 6 18.23 -5.28 -3.08
N LYS A 7 19.27 -4.61 -3.56
CA LYS A 7 19.33 -3.14 -3.69
C LYS A 7 19.57 -2.72 -5.13
N PHE A 8 18.63 -1.94 -5.66
CA PHE A 8 18.76 -1.18 -6.89
C PHE A 8 19.01 0.27 -6.52
N ASN A 9 20.11 0.83 -7.03
CA ASN A 9 20.46 2.24 -6.87
C ASN A 9 20.80 2.78 -8.26
N ASN A 10 19.98 3.69 -8.79
CA ASN A 10 20.08 4.18 -10.17
C ASN A 10 20.01 3.03 -11.21
N VAL A 11 19.13 2.05 -10.98
CA VAL A 11 18.92 0.93 -11.91
C VAL A 11 17.65 1.16 -12.72
N HIS A 12 17.79 1.04 -14.04
CA HIS A 12 16.67 1.13 -14.96
C HIS A 12 16.50 -0.16 -15.76
N HIS A 13 15.26 -0.56 -16.03
CA HIS A 13 14.93 -1.80 -16.76
C HIS A 13 15.44 -3.10 -16.12
N GLY A 14 15.72 -3.07 -14.81
CA GLY A 14 16.12 -4.23 -14.03
C GLY A 14 14.95 -5.18 -13.77
N LYS A 15 15.29 -6.42 -13.41
CA LYS A 15 14.32 -7.48 -13.15
C LYS A 15 14.69 -8.23 -11.88
N VAL A 16 13.73 -8.35 -10.98
CA VAL A 16 13.81 -9.19 -9.78
C VAL A 16 12.62 -10.14 -9.85
N LEU A 17 12.87 -11.36 -10.30
CA LEU A 17 11.83 -12.34 -10.62
C LEU A 17 12.07 -13.65 -9.89
N ASN A 18 11.01 -14.21 -9.30
CA ASN A 18 11.00 -15.55 -8.70
C ASN A 18 12.07 -15.76 -7.61
N ASN A 19 12.32 -14.75 -6.78
CA ASN A 19 13.28 -14.86 -5.67
C ASN A 19 12.55 -15.24 -4.37
N TYR A 20 13.25 -15.99 -3.52
CA TYR A 20 12.85 -16.22 -2.13
C TYR A 20 13.80 -15.43 -1.21
N ILE A 21 13.28 -14.40 -0.55
CA ILE A 21 14.05 -13.49 0.31
C ILE A 21 13.50 -13.64 1.73
N HIS A 22 14.36 -13.99 2.68
CA HIS A 22 13.96 -14.24 4.07
C HIS A 22 15.07 -13.85 5.05
N ASP A 23 14.74 -13.81 6.34
CA ASP A 23 15.66 -13.53 7.46
C ASP A 23 16.43 -12.21 7.31
N ILE A 24 15.78 -11.17 6.79
CA ILE A 24 16.40 -9.84 6.66
C ILE A 24 16.27 -9.10 7.98
N LYS A 25 17.37 -9.04 8.72
CA LYS A 25 17.43 -8.34 10.02
C LYS A 25 17.83 -6.89 9.84
N PHE A 26 16.99 -5.97 10.32
CA PHE A 26 17.25 -4.53 10.30
C PHE A 26 17.49 -3.99 8.87
N GLY A 27 16.57 -4.25 7.95
CA GLY A 27 16.72 -3.79 6.57
C GLY A 27 15.54 -4.09 5.65
N TRP A 28 15.65 -3.59 4.41
CA TRP A 28 14.65 -3.79 3.37
C TRP A 28 14.92 -5.07 2.58
N ALA A 29 13.89 -5.87 2.30
CA ALA A 29 14.08 -7.07 1.49
C ALA A 29 14.39 -6.70 0.03
N ILE A 30 13.61 -5.79 -0.58
CA ILE A 30 13.92 -5.21 -1.90
C ILE A 30 13.88 -3.69 -1.79
N HIS A 31 14.98 -3.02 -2.11
CA HIS A 31 15.13 -1.56 -2.08
C HIS A 31 15.41 -1.04 -3.49
N LEU A 32 14.55 -0.15 -4.00
CA LEU A 32 14.75 0.61 -5.22
C LEU A 32 14.95 2.08 -4.87
N GLU A 33 16.10 2.65 -5.20
CA GLU A 33 16.40 4.08 -5.05
C GLU A 33 16.73 4.68 -6.41
N HIS A 34 16.11 5.81 -6.77
CA HIS A 34 16.32 6.48 -8.05
C HIS A 34 16.22 5.54 -9.26
N SER A 35 15.28 4.59 -9.21
CA SER A 35 15.24 3.44 -10.13
C SER A 35 13.92 3.40 -10.89
N CYS A 36 13.98 3.16 -12.20
CA CYS A 36 12.80 3.27 -13.07
C CYS A 36 12.62 2.07 -14.00
N TYR A 37 11.40 1.81 -14.46
CA TYR A 37 11.12 0.76 -15.44
C TYR A 37 11.51 -0.65 -14.99
N ASN A 38 11.63 -0.89 -13.68
CA ASN A 38 12.00 -2.19 -13.17
C ASN A 38 10.77 -3.10 -13.03
N ASN A 39 11.02 -4.40 -13.12
CA ASN A 39 10.00 -5.42 -12.91
C ASN A 39 10.35 -6.26 -11.68
N ILE A 40 9.56 -6.12 -10.62
CA ILE A 40 9.66 -6.84 -9.37
C ILE A 40 8.44 -7.76 -9.28
N SER A 41 8.56 -9.00 -9.74
CA SER A 41 7.41 -9.90 -9.81
C SER A 41 7.69 -11.31 -9.34
N TYR A 42 6.65 -11.98 -8.82
CA TYR A 42 6.71 -13.38 -8.39
C TYR A 42 7.73 -13.66 -7.27
N ASN A 43 8.12 -12.65 -6.50
CA ASN A 43 9.02 -12.87 -5.37
C ASN A 43 8.23 -13.26 -4.13
N SER A 44 8.83 -14.07 -3.28
CA SER A 44 8.32 -14.42 -1.96
C SER A 44 9.26 -13.84 -0.91
N ILE A 45 8.73 -12.96 -0.06
CA ILE A 45 9.46 -12.21 0.96
C ILE A 45 8.88 -12.58 2.32
N ARG A 46 9.74 -13.03 3.24
CA ARG A 46 9.37 -13.41 4.61
C ARG A 46 10.32 -12.83 5.66
N ASP A 47 9.87 -12.78 6.90
CA ASP A 47 10.70 -12.61 8.09
C ASP A 47 11.68 -11.42 7.98
N THR A 48 11.11 -10.23 7.73
CA THR A 48 11.85 -8.97 7.82
C THR A 48 11.68 -8.44 9.25
N ASP A 49 12.63 -8.78 10.14
CA ASP A 49 12.54 -8.60 11.60
C ASP A 49 12.62 -7.11 12.05
N ASP A 50 11.71 -6.24 11.59
CA ASP A 50 11.53 -4.89 12.12
C ASP A 50 10.28 -4.22 11.53
N ILE A 51 9.54 -3.49 12.37
CA ILE A 51 8.38 -2.72 11.92
C ILE A 51 8.76 -1.49 11.08
N THR A 52 10.02 -1.04 11.17
CA THR A 52 10.50 0.18 10.49
C THR A 52 10.87 -0.04 9.04
N TYR A 53 11.12 -1.28 8.63
CA TYR A 53 11.54 -1.61 7.28
C TYR A 53 10.40 -2.18 6.44
N SER A 54 10.59 -2.11 5.13
CA SER A 54 9.59 -2.56 4.17
C SER A 54 10.02 -3.83 3.46
N GLY A 55 9.06 -4.69 3.13
CA GLY A 55 9.30 -5.84 2.24
C GLY A 55 9.79 -5.35 0.87
N ILE A 56 9.06 -4.42 0.25
CA ILE A 56 9.50 -3.72 -0.96
C ILE A 56 9.44 -2.21 -0.73
N TYR A 57 10.56 -1.53 -0.93
CA TYR A 57 10.69 -0.07 -0.82
C TYR A 57 11.07 0.56 -2.15
N LEU A 58 10.36 1.63 -2.52
CA LEU A 58 10.64 2.50 -3.65
C LEU A 58 10.88 3.93 -3.12
N GLY A 59 12.09 4.45 -3.32
CA GLY A 59 12.49 5.82 -3.05
C GLY A 59 12.78 6.56 -4.36
N VAL A 60 12.09 7.67 -4.62
CA VAL A 60 12.29 8.51 -5.84
C VAL A 60 12.34 7.65 -7.10
N SER A 61 11.36 6.75 -7.26
CA SER A 61 11.37 5.66 -8.25
C SER A 61 10.07 5.62 -9.04
N HIS A 62 10.17 5.49 -10.36
CA HIS A 62 9.05 5.72 -11.27
C HIS A 62 8.83 4.59 -12.26
N GLU A 63 7.59 4.42 -12.72
CA GLU A 63 7.26 3.51 -13.84
C GLU A 63 7.71 2.06 -13.61
N ASN A 64 7.75 1.63 -12.34
CA ASN A 64 8.07 0.24 -11.98
C ASN A 64 6.80 -0.61 -11.93
N VAL A 65 6.97 -1.91 -12.18
CA VAL A 65 5.91 -2.91 -12.06
C VAL A 65 6.21 -3.82 -10.89
N LEU A 66 5.32 -3.82 -9.89
CA LEU A 66 5.35 -4.70 -8.74
C LEU A 66 4.14 -5.64 -8.84
N ARG A 67 4.36 -6.89 -9.25
CA ARG A 67 3.25 -7.79 -9.55
C ARG A 67 3.39 -9.19 -9.00
N ARG A 68 2.33 -9.74 -8.41
CA ARG A 68 2.29 -11.14 -7.93
C ARG A 68 3.40 -11.49 -6.95
N ASN A 69 3.80 -10.56 -6.10
CA ASN A 69 4.70 -10.86 -5.00
C ASN A 69 3.89 -11.35 -3.80
N LEU A 70 4.45 -12.31 -3.07
CA LEU A 70 3.95 -12.79 -1.79
C LEU A 70 4.82 -12.20 -0.68
N LEU A 71 4.21 -11.39 0.18
CA LEU A 71 4.86 -10.66 1.25
C LEU A 71 4.24 -11.10 2.58
N GLU A 72 5.06 -11.50 3.54
CA GLU A 72 4.62 -11.88 4.89
C GLU A 72 5.66 -11.43 5.93
N SER A 73 5.33 -10.41 6.72
CA SER A 73 6.23 -9.89 7.78
C SER A 73 5.50 -8.88 8.67
N ASP A 74 6.18 -8.33 9.69
CA ASP A 74 5.57 -7.48 10.73
C ASP A 74 5.63 -5.96 10.44
N GLY A 75 6.35 -5.50 9.41
CA GLY A 75 6.58 -4.07 9.12
C GLY A 75 5.68 -3.44 8.07
N ILE A 76 6.26 -2.81 7.05
CA ILE A 76 5.49 -2.30 5.90
C ILE A 76 5.59 -3.30 4.74
N GLY A 77 4.48 -3.67 4.11
CA GLY A 77 4.52 -4.57 2.95
C GLY A 77 5.22 -3.92 1.76
N ILE A 78 4.57 -2.91 1.19
CA ILE A 78 5.09 -2.12 0.06
C ILE A 78 5.08 -0.64 0.43
N HIS A 79 6.22 0.04 0.27
CA HIS A 79 6.37 1.46 0.61
C HIS A 79 6.85 2.27 -0.60
N LEU A 80 6.07 3.26 -1.00
CA LEU A 80 6.42 4.28 -1.98
C LEU A 80 6.68 5.57 -1.24
N ASN A 81 7.90 6.08 -1.39
CA ASN A 81 8.39 7.19 -0.60
C ASN A 81 9.08 8.22 -1.48
N ASN A 82 8.79 9.50 -1.26
CA ASN A 82 9.36 10.65 -1.97
C ASN A 82 9.18 10.58 -3.49
N THR A 83 8.24 11.39 -4.01
CA THR A 83 8.11 11.68 -5.44
C THR A 83 8.02 10.44 -6.35
N CYS A 84 7.49 9.31 -5.88
CA CYS A 84 7.31 8.13 -6.74
C CYS A 84 6.08 8.30 -7.63
N GLU A 85 6.23 8.03 -8.93
CA GLU A 85 5.16 8.25 -9.91
C GLU A 85 4.96 7.07 -10.86
N ARG A 86 3.71 6.91 -11.34
CA ARG A 86 3.36 6.00 -12.44
C ARG A 86 3.77 4.54 -12.19
N ASN A 87 3.91 4.12 -10.94
CA ASN A 87 4.18 2.72 -10.61
C ASN A 87 2.89 1.90 -10.67
N PHE A 88 3.01 0.65 -11.11
CA PHE A 88 1.90 -0.30 -11.20
C PHE A 88 2.08 -1.42 -10.18
N ILE A 89 1.24 -1.43 -9.14
CA ILE A 89 1.31 -2.36 -8.01
C ILE A 89 0.06 -3.23 -8.07
N SER A 90 0.22 -4.48 -8.49
CA SER A 90 -0.93 -5.34 -8.73
C SER A 90 -0.79 -6.80 -8.36
N GLU A 91 -1.91 -7.43 -8.00
CA GLU A 91 -1.98 -8.87 -7.73
C GLU A 91 -0.98 -9.35 -6.65
N ASN A 92 -0.51 -8.46 -5.77
CA ASN A 92 0.36 -8.85 -4.66
C ASN A 92 -0.48 -9.37 -3.49
N ALA A 93 0.07 -10.30 -2.72
CA ALA A 93 -0.54 -10.83 -1.51
C ALA A 93 0.32 -10.45 -0.30
N LEU A 94 -0.23 -9.63 0.59
CA LEU A 94 0.44 -9.05 1.76
C LEU A 94 -0.23 -9.56 3.04
N TYR A 95 0.54 -10.18 3.92
CA TYR A 95 0.05 -10.78 5.17
C TYR A 95 0.81 -10.27 6.40
N ASN A 96 0.06 -9.96 7.45
CA ASN A 96 0.56 -9.69 8.82
C ASN A 96 1.45 -8.44 9.01
N TYR A 97 1.42 -7.49 8.08
CA TYR A 97 2.19 -6.24 8.17
C TYR A 97 1.55 -5.20 9.07
N ASP A 98 2.31 -4.32 9.74
CA ASP A 98 1.75 -3.13 10.36
C ASP A 98 0.95 -2.29 9.35
N GLN A 99 1.57 -2.01 8.20
CA GLN A 99 0.93 -1.33 7.07
C GLN A 99 1.06 -2.17 5.81
N GLY A 100 -0.05 -2.42 5.12
CA GLY A 100 -0.04 -3.16 3.85
C GLY A 100 0.74 -2.39 2.78
N ILE A 101 0.13 -1.34 2.25
CA ILE A 101 0.74 -0.47 1.23
C ILE A 101 0.77 0.97 1.74
N ARG A 102 1.97 1.56 1.78
CA ARG A 102 2.20 2.92 2.24
C ARG A 102 2.64 3.81 1.07
N LEU A 103 1.98 4.96 0.95
CA LEU A 103 2.33 6.02 0.01
C LEU A 103 2.64 7.27 0.86
N SER A 104 3.86 7.81 0.75
CA SER A 104 4.27 8.95 1.57
C SER A 104 5.15 9.94 0.82
N PHE A 105 4.80 11.22 0.94
CA PHE A 105 5.54 12.38 0.44
C PHE A 105 5.56 12.52 -1.09
N GLU A 106 4.58 13.26 -1.60
CA GLU A 106 4.46 13.66 -3.02
C GLU A 106 4.33 12.45 -3.96
N ILE A 107 3.47 11.49 -3.61
CA ILE A 107 3.26 10.27 -4.40
C ILE A 107 2.11 10.49 -5.37
N ASP A 108 2.40 10.44 -6.68
CA ASP A 108 1.45 10.85 -7.71
C ASP A 108 1.25 9.82 -8.83
N ASP A 109 0.03 9.74 -9.38
CA ASP A 109 -0.29 8.94 -10.58
C ASP A 109 0.06 7.44 -10.51
N ASN A 110 0.05 6.83 -9.32
CA ASN A 110 0.27 5.39 -9.18
C ASN A 110 -1.04 4.60 -9.24
N ILE A 111 -0.97 3.36 -9.71
CA ILE A 111 -2.11 2.45 -9.77
C ILE A 111 -1.85 1.26 -8.87
N ILE A 112 -2.73 1.08 -7.90
CA ILE A 112 -2.70 0.00 -6.90
C ILE A 112 -3.96 -0.83 -7.09
N SER A 113 -3.82 -2.01 -7.69
CA SER A 113 -4.97 -2.80 -8.11
C SER A 113 -4.91 -4.28 -7.82
N ASP A 114 -6.05 -4.90 -7.52
CA ASP A 114 -6.17 -6.36 -7.37
C ASP A 114 -5.21 -6.98 -6.33
N ASN A 115 -4.76 -6.22 -5.34
CA ASN A 115 -3.93 -6.74 -4.25
C ASN A 115 -4.80 -7.36 -3.17
N ILE A 116 -4.26 -8.39 -2.51
CA ILE A 116 -4.86 -9.01 -1.33
C ILE A 116 -4.04 -8.56 -0.13
N ILE A 117 -4.66 -7.85 0.80
CA ILE A 117 -4.03 -7.39 2.05
C ILE A 117 -4.78 -8.03 3.21
N SER A 118 -4.07 -8.67 4.13
CA SER A 118 -4.70 -9.39 5.23
C SER A 118 -3.96 -9.22 6.54
N ASN A 119 -4.73 -9.03 7.61
CA ASN A 119 -4.27 -8.86 8.98
C ASN A 119 -3.26 -7.71 9.17
N SER A 120 -3.45 -6.59 8.48
CA SER A 120 -2.66 -5.40 8.76
C SER A 120 -3.11 -4.70 10.03
N THR A 121 -2.19 -4.42 10.96
CA THR A 121 -2.53 -3.95 12.31
C THR A 121 -2.84 -2.47 12.39
N SER A 122 -2.27 -1.64 11.51
CA SER A 122 -2.47 -0.18 11.49
C SER A 122 -3.36 0.26 10.34
N ALA A 123 -3.02 -0.11 9.09
CA ALA A 123 -3.86 0.17 7.93
C ALA A 123 -3.50 -0.74 6.75
N ALA A 124 -4.49 -1.13 5.95
CA ALA A 124 -4.24 -1.80 4.67
C ALA A 124 -3.61 -0.81 3.67
N PHE A 125 -4.11 0.43 3.62
CA PHE A 125 -3.47 1.52 2.88
C PHE A 125 -3.22 2.72 3.78
N PHE A 126 -2.00 3.28 3.69
CA PHE A 126 -1.65 4.53 4.36
C PHE A 126 -1.25 5.56 3.31
N LEU A 127 -1.96 6.69 3.27
CA LEU A 127 -1.75 7.76 2.30
C LEU A 127 -1.36 9.04 3.02
N LYS A 128 -0.18 9.58 2.68
CA LYS A 128 0.31 10.86 3.19
C LYS A 128 0.90 11.75 2.10
N ASN A 129 0.35 12.95 1.93
CA ASN A 129 0.73 13.90 0.88
C ASN A 129 0.74 13.23 -0.51
N THR A 130 -0.41 12.71 -0.95
CA THR A 130 -0.54 11.93 -2.20
C THR A 130 -1.61 12.50 -3.14
N THR A 131 -1.37 12.42 -4.45
CA THR A 131 -2.30 12.97 -5.45
C THR A 131 -2.57 12.01 -6.61
N HIS A 132 -3.79 12.00 -7.15
CA HIS A 132 -4.13 11.30 -8.40
C HIS A 132 -3.81 9.79 -8.45
N ASN A 133 -3.68 9.12 -7.30
CA ASN A 133 -3.48 7.67 -7.27
C ASN A 133 -4.81 6.94 -7.41
N ILE A 134 -4.79 5.75 -8.02
CA ILE A 134 -5.97 4.90 -8.18
C ILE A 134 -5.78 3.63 -7.34
N ILE A 135 -6.67 3.43 -6.36
CA ILE A 135 -6.72 2.23 -5.51
C ILE A 135 -8.00 1.47 -5.85
N SER A 136 -7.89 0.36 -6.58
CA SER A 136 -9.08 -0.34 -7.08
C SER A 136 -9.01 -1.86 -7.12
N GLY A 137 -10.15 -2.55 -6.98
CA GLY A 137 -10.18 -4.02 -7.08
C GLY A 137 -9.45 -4.78 -5.96
N ASN A 138 -8.96 -4.09 -4.93
CA ASN A 138 -8.21 -4.75 -3.85
C ASN A 138 -9.16 -5.47 -2.88
N ILE A 139 -8.66 -6.55 -2.29
CA ILE A 139 -9.35 -7.32 -1.24
C ILE A 139 -8.60 -7.12 0.06
N VAL A 140 -9.27 -6.60 1.08
CA VAL A 140 -8.70 -6.37 2.41
C VAL A 140 -9.45 -7.23 3.43
N ASN A 141 -8.73 -8.07 4.18
CA ASN A 141 -9.31 -8.95 5.18
C ASN A 141 -8.73 -8.69 6.57
N GLY A 142 -9.58 -8.47 7.58
CA GLY A 142 -9.16 -8.34 8.99
C GLY A 142 -8.16 -7.20 9.22
N SER A 143 -8.28 -6.12 8.46
CA SER A 143 -7.40 -4.94 8.55
C SER A 143 -8.25 -3.68 8.54
N ASP A 144 -7.74 -2.60 9.12
CA ASP A 144 -8.33 -1.28 8.94
C ASP A 144 -8.13 -0.79 7.51
N PHE A 145 -9.11 -0.03 7.00
CA PHE A 145 -9.24 0.23 5.57
C PHE A 145 -8.15 1.15 5.00
N ILE A 146 -8.32 2.47 5.14
CA ILE A 146 -7.35 3.47 4.68
C ILE A 146 -7.16 4.47 5.81
N LYS A 147 -5.90 4.79 6.08
CA LYS A 147 -5.52 5.93 6.88
C LYS A 147 -5.02 7.04 5.97
N TYR A 148 -5.71 8.19 6.01
CA TYR A 148 -5.26 9.41 5.37
C TYR A 148 -4.57 10.31 6.41
N GLU A 149 -3.42 10.85 6.05
CA GLU A 149 -2.74 11.93 6.79
C GLU A 149 -2.31 13.01 5.82
N GLU A 150 -2.45 14.29 6.19
CA GLU A 150 -1.87 15.46 5.50
C GLU A 150 -2.06 15.52 3.96
N TYR A 151 -2.80 16.53 3.48
CA TYR A 151 -2.84 16.95 2.07
C TYR A 151 -2.94 15.84 1.02
N ASN A 152 -3.89 14.91 1.15
CA ASN A 152 -4.23 14.02 0.03
C ASN A 152 -5.32 14.66 -0.84
N ARG A 153 -5.16 14.56 -2.17
CA ARG A 153 -6.11 15.15 -3.12
C ARG A 153 -6.30 14.26 -4.34
N GLU A 154 -7.55 14.17 -4.80
CA GLU A 154 -7.85 13.61 -6.12
C GLU A 154 -7.41 12.15 -6.32
N ASN A 155 -7.13 11.40 -5.25
CA ASN A 155 -7.01 9.95 -5.34
C ASN A 155 -8.42 9.34 -5.50
N ILE A 156 -8.46 8.21 -6.21
CA ILE A 156 -9.67 7.49 -6.51
C ILE A 156 -9.59 6.14 -5.81
N VAL A 157 -10.55 5.87 -4.95
CA VAL A 157 -10.67 4.57 -4.28
C VAL A 157 -11.97 3.91 -4.68
N GLU A 158 -11.91 2.84 -5.47
CA GLU A 158 -13.11 2.24 -6.05
C GLU A 158 -13.09 0.72 -6.22
N VAL A 159 -14.26 0.08 -6.13
CA VAL A 159 -14.43 -1.36 -6.42
C VAL A 159 -13.54 -2.27 -5.56
N ASN A 160 -13.23 -1.85 -4.34
CA ASN A 160 -12.49 -2.65 -3.39
C ASN A 160 -13.44 -3.41 -2.45
N LEU A 161 -13.01 -4.57 -1.97
CA LEU A 161 -13.75 -5.43 -1.06
C LEU A 161 -13.08 -5.43 0.32
N PHE A 162 -13.82 -5.06 1.36
CA PHE A 162 -13.32 -4.98 2.72
C PHE A 162 -14.06 -5.92 3.64
N ASN A 163 -13.36 -6.91 4.19
CA ASN A 163 -13.92 -7.96 5.02
C ASN A 163 -13.36 -7.83 6.43
N GLY A 164 -14.24 -7.66 7.43
CA GLY A 164 -13.82 -7.64 8.83
C GLY A 164 -13.05 -6.37 9.23
N VAL A 165 -13.38 -5.24 8.61
CA VAL A 165 -12.83 -3.92 8.98
C VAL A 165 -13.33 -3.53 10.37
N CYS A 166 -12.44 -3.02 11.21
CA CYS A 166 -12.77 -2.56 12.56
C CYS A 166 -13.11 -1.06 12.62
N SER A 167 -12.61 -0.25 11.69
CA SER A 167 -12.79 1.20 11.70
C SER A 167 -13.49 1.76 10.45
N PRO A 168 -14.40 2.76 10.59
CA PRO A 168 -14.97 3.49 9.46
C PRO A 168 -13.90 4.29 8.70
N ILE A 169 -14.19 4.61 7.44
CA ILE A 169 -13.31 5.41 6.58
C ILE A 169 -13.10 6.79 7.23
N TYR A 170 -11.88 7.11 7.65
CA TYR A 170 -11.54 8.44 8.18
C TYR A 170 -10.93 9.30 7.06
N ILE A 171 -11.75 10.19 6.48
CA ILE A 171 -11.36 11.13 5.42
C ILE A 171 -11.16 12.50 6.07
N ASP A 172 -9.91 12.88 6.37
CA ASP A 172 -9.61 14.14 7.07
C ASP A 172 -9.12 15.21 6.10
N GLU A 173 -9.89 16.27 5.88
CA GLU A 173 -9.51 17.44 5.06
C GLU A 173 -9.06 17.12 3.60
N THR A 174 -9.31 15.91 3.12
CA THR A 174 -8.80 15.43 1.83
C THR A 174 -9.86 15.54 0.72
N ARG A 175 -9.46 15.94 -0.50
CA ARG A 175 -10.35 16.01 -1.68
C ARG A 175 -10.46 14.66 -2.39
N GLU A 176 -10.72 13.60 -1.63
CA GLU A 176 -10.69 12.23 -2.14
C GLU A 176 -12.00 11.80 -2.74
N LYS A 177 -11.91 10.97 -3.79
CA LYS A 177 -13.07 10.35 -4.42
C LYS A 177 -13.15 8.89 -4.00
N VAL A 178 -13.88 8.62 -2.93
CA VAL A 178 -14.23 7.26 -2.54
C VAL A 178 -15.54 6.86 -3.23
N SER A 179 -15.46 5.87 -4.11
CA SER A 179 -16.60 5.42 -4.92
C SER A 179 -17.60 4.61 -4.10
N PRO A 180 -18.92 4.75 -4.34
CA PRO A 180 -19.95 3.90 -3.73
C PRO A 180 -19.89 2.44 -4.20
N LYS A 181 -19.05 2.11 -5.19
CA LYS A 181 -18.83 0.73 -5.66
C LYS A 181 -17.94 -0.10 -4.71
N ASN A 182 -17.33 0.51 -3.70
CA ASN A 182 -16.61 -0.23 -2.67
C ASN A 182 -17.61 -1.03 -1.81
N ILE A 183 -17.25 -2.26 -1.45
CA ILE A 183 -18.09 -3.16 -0.66
C ILE A 183 -17.45 -3.32 0.72
N PHE A 184 -18.19 -2.95 1.77
CA PHE A 184 -17.75 -3.08 3.17
C PHE A 184 -18.58 -4.16 3.87
N MET A 185 -17.93 -5.23 4.28
CA MET A 185 -18.51 -6.31 5.09
C MET A 185 -17.95 -6.20 6.51
N ALA A 186 -18.77 -5.69 7.43
CA ALA A 186 -18.39 -5.56 8.83
C ALA A 186 -18.23 -6.94 9.49
N ASN A 187 -17.30 -7.04 10.45
CA ASN A 187 -17.31 -8.17 11.36
C ASN A 187 -18.61 -8.14 12.19
N SER A 188 -19.19 -9.30 12.45
CA SER A 188 -20.50 -9.54 13.12
C SER A 188 -20.76 -8.84 14.48
N GLN A 189 -19.87 -7.98 14.93
CA GLN A 189 -19.95 -7.20 16.17
C GLN A 189 -20.27 -5.71 15.95
N ILE A 190 -20.22 -5.20 14.71
CA ILE A 190 -20.55 -3.79 14.42
C ILE A 190 -21.51 -3.76 13.23
N ASN A 191 -22.69 -3.18 13.44
CA ASN A 191 -23.66 -2.85 12.40
C ASN A 191 -23.43 -1.37 12.03
N PRO A 192 -22.49 -1.01 11.15
CA PRO A 192 -22.38 0.37 10.71
C PRO A 192 -23.57 0.66 9.80
N THR A 193 -24.32 1.70 10.12
CA THR A 193 -25.29 2.26 9.18
C THR A 193 -24.53 2.89 8.01
N VAL A 194 -25.14 3.01 6.83
CA VAL A 194 -24.50 3.61 5.65
C VAL A 194 -24.00 5.04 5.93
N SER A 195 -24.59 5.75 6.91
CA SER A 195 -24.12 7.04 7.42
C SER A 195 -22.84 6.99 8.25
N ASP A 196 -22.50 5.84 8.86
CA ASP A 196 -21.26 5.66 9.64
C ASP A 196 -20.06 5.29 8.74
N ILE A 197 -20.32 4.87 7.50
CA ILE A 197 -19.29 4.44 6.53
C ILE A 197 -18.69 5.65 5.80
N ILE A 198 -19.36 6.81 5.84
CA ILE A 198 -18.95 8.03 5.12
C ILE A 198 -19.17 9.23 6.04
N CYS A 199 -18.19 9.56 6.88
CA CYS A 199 -18.16 10.84 7.56
C CYS A 199 -17.44 11.86 6.66
N ILE A 200 -18.14 12.39 5.65
CA ILE A 200 -17.67 13.55 4.88
C ILE A 200 -17.95 14.79 5.71
N THR A 201 -16.91 15.42 6.26
CA THR A 201 -17.05 16.78 6.79
C THR A 201 -16.97 17.76 5.63
N ASP A 202 -18.12 18.10 5.03
CA ASP A 202 -18.21 19.15 4.03
C ASP A 202 -17.76 20.50 4.63
N ARG A 203 -16.60 21.02 4.18
CA ARG A 203 -16.38 22.46 4.10
C ARG A 203 -16.42 22.88 2.63
N ILE A 204 -17.62 23.27 2.21
CA ILE A 204 -17.88 24.01 0.98
C ILE A 204 -17.15 25.35 1.07
N ILE A 205 -16.15 25.56 0.20
CA ILE A 205 -15.78 26.87 -0.35
C ILE A 205 -15.48 26.68 -1.83
#